data_AF-V9HM77-F1
#
_entry.id   AF-V9HM77-F1
#
_cell.length_a   1.000
_cell.length_b   1.000
_cell.length_c   1.000
_cell.angle_alpha   90.00
_cell.angle_beta   90.00
_cell.angle_gamma   90.00
#
_symmetry.space_group_name_H-M   'P 1'
#
loop_
_entity.id
_entity.type
_entity.pdbx_description
1 polymer ?
#
loop_
_entity_poly.entity_id
_entity_poly.type
_entity_poly.pdbx_seq_one_letter_code
_entity_poly.pdbx_strand_id
1 'polypeptide(L)'
;MFAFQPPPPFAEMEQIEIADAKVSDFKPIYFTKKYANLYQSKTQPLHYADRILLRANDLVLYLIEDEGRVNRVSAARVWQNLYYPNGEPIGTALVSAKSNETLFNDFYHFSQLDSQGKEHLYYRNQHTLNQTQIRQQLELLSRAEQKGEMWLPERKMIVDFPPHKQFAEHPANGVVSDEFLKSVVSRYARENNAACLFAVAFWMRERRKLPQALLGFQKSAEKNFPHAWLELGLEYLGGEMLDKNLEKATACFRQAAYGGLPLGSYYLALSYIDGIGIEQSDTLALRHMQKAAEGNIHAAYLALALYYRNGSFHHLRPPSSIYHTLTHNETNARKAAELFFQAADKPWVGAPIAMFYLAECYRTGEGLLSDKLYARELYRQASALGDIKYDEIQHAAYYNGEVERLIKVVEDNEKPFAAYLLGRMYWFGEFVEKNKRLAEYYLQIAAKSAHLCAEDASQLLQSAREYWNRTENQIKEEF
;
A
#
# COMPACT_ATOMS: atom_id res chain seq x y z
N MET A 1 45.97 1.13 21.73
CA MET A 1 45.57 -0.17 22.28
C MET A 1 44.62 0.09 23.44
N PHE A 2 43.36 -0.34 23.34
CA PHE A 2 42.58 -0.86 24.47
C PHE A 2 41.71 -1.97 23.90
N ALA A 3 41.72 -3.13 24.55
CA ALA A 3 41.26 -4.39 23.97
C ALA A 3 39.83 -4.74 24.43
N PHE A 4 39.19 -5.62 23.66
CA PHE A 4 37.95 -6.29 24.06
C PHE A 4 38.09 -7.04 25.38
N GLN A 5 37.01 -7.05 26.18
CA GLN A 5 36.67 -8.19 27.03
C GLN A 5 35.18 -8.56 26.85
N PRO A 6 34.84 -9.86 26.81
CA PRO A 6 33.45 -10.33 26.71
C PRO A 6 32.74 -10.35 28.07
N PRO A 7 31.39 -10.47 28.10
CA PRO A 7 30.63 -10.57 29.35
C PRO A 7 30.84 -11.92 30.08
N PRO A 8 30.69 -11.97 31.42
CA PRO A 8 30.77 -13.19 32.21
C PRO A 8 29.48 -14.05 32.13
N PRO A 9 29.55 -15.37 32.42
CA PRO A 9 28.43 -16.30 32.29
C PRO A 9 27.68 -16.63 33.60
N PHE A 10 26.40 -17.03 33.45
CA PHE A 10 25.55 -17.88 34.31
C PHE A 10 25.45 -17.67 35.83
N ALA A 11 24.19 -17.62 36.31
CA ALA A 11 23.77 -18.22 37.58
C ALA A 11 22.31 -18.68 37.47
N GLU A 12 22.00 -19.90 37.91
CA GLU A 12 20.64 -20.46 37.95
C GLU A 12 19.93 -20.15 39.28
N MET A 13 18.59 -20.16 39.22
CA MET A 13 17.62 -20.46 40.29
C MET A 13 17.84 -19.94 41.73
N GLU A 14 16.80 -19.28 42.24
CA GLU A 14 16.26 -19.67 43.55
C GLU A 14 14.72 -19.55 43.54
N GLN A 15 14.03 -20.59 44.00
CA GLN A 15 12.59 -20.55 44.28
C GLN A 15 12.37 -19.88 45.64
N ILE A 16 11.37 -19.01 45.75
CA ILE A 16 10.89 -18.53 47.05
C ILE A 16 9.40 -18.86 47.15
N GLU A 17 9.07 -19.79 48.05
CA GLU A 17 7.70 -20.00 48.52
C GLU A 17 7.25 -18.79 49.34
N ILE A 18 6.02 -18.31 49.13
CA ILE A 18 5.37 -17.37 50.06
C ILE A 18 3.96 -17.89 50.39
N ALA A 19 3.72 -17.98 51.69
CA ALA A 19 2.63 -18.70 52.35
C ALA A 19 1.20 -18.22 52.05
N ASP A 20 0.24 -19.10 52.36
CA ASP A 20 -1.19 -18.81 52.45
C ASP A 20 -1.49 -17.59 53.34
N ALA A 21 -2.10 -16.56 52.75
CA ALA A 21 -2.72 -15.45 53.46
C ALA A 21 -4.19 -15.30 53.03
N LYS A 22 -5.08 -15.14 54.01
CA LYS A 22 -6.53 -15.35 53.85
C LYS A 22 -7.22 -14.30 52.98
N VAL A 23 -8.20 -14.77 52.20
CA VAL A 23 -9.14 -13.96 51.42
C VAL A 23 -10.17 -13.30 52.33
N SER A 24 -10.02 -11.99 52.60
CA SER A 24 -11.12 -11.02 52.83
C SER A 24 -10.59 -9.62 53.16
N ASP A 25 -10.63 -8.68 52.20
CA ASP A 25 -11.39 -7.42 52.33
C ASP A 25 -11.03 -6.37 51.24
N PHE A 26 -12.07 -5.96 50.51
CA PHE A 26 -12.21 -4.77 49.64
C PHE A 26 -11.31 -4.51 48.40
N LYS A 27 -11.92 -4.86 47.25
CA LYS A 27 -12.03 -4.12 45.96
C LYS A 27 -10.79 -3.94 45.04
N PRO A 28 -10.99 -4.08 43.71
CA PRO A 28 -9.95 -3.87 42.69
C PRO A 28 -9.82 -2.39 42.26
N ILE A 29 -9.07 -2.17 41.16
CA ILE A 29 -8.75 -0.89 40.49
C ILE A 29 -7.56 -0.18 41.19
N TYR A 30 -6.40 0.12 40.56
CA TYR A 30 -6.12 0.49 39.16
C TYR A 30 -4.96 -0.29 38.50
N PHE A 31 -5.05 -0.48 37.18
CA PHE A 31 -3.97 -0.91 36.28
C PHE A 31 -3.01 0.24 35.88
N THR A 32 -1.95 -0.14 35.14
CA THR A 32 -1.24 0.57 34.03
C THR A 32 0.17 1.15 34.35
N LYS A 33 1.16 1.29 33.42
CA LYS A 33 1.13 1.85 32.03
C LYS A 33 2.47 1.70 31.20
N LYS A 34 2.47 1.30 29.90
CA LYS A 34 3.41 1.53 28.70
C LYS A 34 3.33 0.34 27.72
N TYR A 35 3.16 0.41 26.38
CA TYR A 35 2.97 1.43 25.29
C TYR A 35 4.17 1.95 24.41
N ALA A 36 3.98 1.92 23.06
CA ALA A 36 4.92 1.95 21.90
C ALA A 36 4.28 2.04 20.43
N ASN A 37 4.07 3.23 19.82
CA ASN A 37 3.89 3.55 18.35
C ASN A 37 2.55 3.57 17.53
N LEU A 38 2.41 4.64 16.71
CA LEU A 38 1.22 5.26 16.09
C LEU A 38 1.17 5.15 14.53
N TYR A 39 0.06 5.53 13.88
CA TYR A 39 0.00 5.80 12.42
C TYR A 39 -0.90 7.02 12.10
N GLN A 40 -0.52 7.81 11.08
CA GLN A 40 -1.11 9.12 10.79
C GLN A 40 -1.46 9.25 9.30
N SER A 41 -2.72 9.53 8.99
CA SER A 41 -3.19 9.89 7.64
C SER A 41 -4.17 11.06 7.72
N LYS A 42 -4.08 12.01 6.80
CA LYS A 42 -4.78 13.31 6.84
C LYS A 42 -5.82 13.44 5.72
N THR A 43 -7.05 13.00 5.95
CA THR A 43 -8.21 13.32 5.07
C THR A 43 -9.44 13.78 5.87
N GLN A 44 -10.47 14.26 5.15
CA GLN A 44 -11.57 15.11 5.66
C GLN A 44 -12.91 14.35 5.89
N PRO A 45 -13.90 14.92 6.64
CA PRO A 45 -14.87 14.22 7.53
C PRO A 45 -15.74 13.10 6.97
N LEU A 46 -16.10 12.14 7.86
CA LEU A 46 -17.34 11.38 7.69
C LEU A 46 -18.39 12.28 8.28
N HIS A 47 -19.48 12.35 7.55
CA HIS A 47 -20.75 12.46 8.20
C HIS A 47 -20.98 11.17 9.00
N TYR A 48 -20.39 11.08 10.21
CA TYR A 48 -21.09 10.41 11.31
C TYR A 48 -22.54 10.84 11.18
N ALA A 49 -23.46 9.88 11.09
CA ALA A 49 -24.89 10.18 11.18
C ALA A 49 -25.08 11.14 12.36
N ASP A 50 -25.32 12.42 12.05
CA ASP A 50 -25.75 13.47 12.95
C ASP A 50 -24.78 13.77 14.14
N ARG A 51 -23.45 13.77 13.89
CA ARG A 51 -22.36 14.03 14.87
C ARG A 51 -22.26 13.02 16.02
N ILE A 52 -22.94 11.87 15.91
CA ILE A 52 -23.05 10.86 16.96
C ILE A 52 -21.74 10.05 17.07
N LEU A 53 -21.14 10.05 18.25
CA LEU A 53 -20.01 9.19 18.61
C LEU A 53 -20.45 7.73 18.72
N LEU A 54 -19.56 6.83 18.31
CA LEU A 54 -19.68 5.39 18.51
C LEU A 54 -19.46 5.03 19.98
N ARG A 55 -20.26 4.13 20.55
CA ARG A 55 -20.10 3.62 21.92
C ARG A 55 -19.44 2.24 21.94
N ALA A 56 -18.86 1.87 23.08
CA ALA A 56 -18.46 0.49 23.32
C ALA A 56 -19.66 -0.45 23.07
N ASN A 57 -19.40 -1.56 22.39
CA ASN A 57 -20.39 -2.52 21.87
C ASN A 57 -21.28 -2.05 20.71
N ASP A 58 -21.19 -0.81 20.21
CA ASP A 58 -21.86 -0.47 18.95
C ASP A 58 -21.34 -1.35 17.80
N LEU A 59 -22.24 -1.80 16.92
CA LEU A 59 -21.90 -2.57 15.74
C LEU A 59 -21.80 -1.66 14.53
N VAL A 60 -20.65 -1.73 13.85
CA VAL A 60 -20.35 -0.90 12.69
C VAL A 60 -20.08 -1.74 11.45
N LEU A 61 -20.49 -1.23 10.30
CA LEU A 61 -20.02 -1.70 9.00
C LEU A 61 -18.52 -1.39 8.92
N TYR A 62 -17.70 -2.40 8.66
CA TYR A 62 -16.27 -2.27 8.52
C TYR A 62 -15.85 -2.73 7.13
N LEU A 63 -15.35 -1.77 6.34
CA LEU A 63 -14.78 -2.02 5.03
C LEU A 63 -13.28 -2.29 5.21
N ILE A 64 -12.83 -3.41 4.67
CA ILE A 64 -11.43 -3.84 4.73
C ILE A 64 -10.82 -3.61 3.36
N GLU A 65 -9.73 -2.86 3.34
CA GLU A 65 -9.07 -2.38 2.14
C GLU A 65 -7.69 -3.04 1.98
N ASP A 66 -7.27 -3.17 0.73
CA ASP A 66 -5.92 -3.55 0.29
C ASP A 66 -5.50 -2.58 -0.81
N GLU A 67 -4.33 -1.96 -0.66
CA GLU A 67 -3.89 -0.76 -1.42
C GLU A 67 -5.00 0.29 -1.67
N GLY A 68 -5.88 0.52 -0.68
CA GLY A 68 -6.98 1.50 -0.76
C GLY A 68 -8.21 1.08 -1.58
N ARG A 69 -8.29 -0.19 -2.02
CA ARG A 69 -9.51 -0.78 -2.60
C ARG A 69 -10.17 -1.73 -1.61
N VAL A 70 -11.49 -1.67 -1.46
CA VAL A 70 -12.21 -2.62 -0.59
C VAL A 70 -12.11 -4.03 -1.17
N ASN A 71 -11.57 -4.97 -0.39
CA ASN A 71 -11.49 -6.39 -0.73
C ASN A 71 -12.47 -7.26 0.09
N ARG A 72 -13.00 -6.74 1.20
CA ARG A 72 -13.92 -7.45 2.08
C ARG A 72 -14.82 -6.50 2.86
N VAL A 73 -16.07 -6.89 3.03
CA VAL A 73 -17.08 -6.18 3.82
C VAL A 73 -17.43 -7.02 5.05
N SER A 74 -17.36 -6.44 6.25
CA SER A 74 -17.65 -7.15 7.50
C SER A 74 -18.36 -6.27 8.54
N ALA A 75 -18.63 -6.84 9.71
CA ALA A 75 -19.02 -6.09 10.90
C ALA A 75 -17.86 -6.09 11.90
N ALA A 76 -17.63 -4.94 12.51
CA ALA A 76 -16.85 -4.85 13.72
C ALA A 76 -17.72 -4.38 14.88
N ARG A 77 -17.31 -4.74 16.10
CA ARG A 77 -17.84 -4.18 17.33
C ARG A 77 -16.86 -3.13 17.82
N VAL A 78 -17.36 -1.94 18.15
CA VAL A 78 -16.57 -0.88 18.74
C VAL A 78 -16.14 -1.30 20.13
N TRP A 79 -14.84 -1.36 20.37
CA TRP A 79 -14.28 -1.70 21.67
C TRP A 79 -14.20 -0.46 22.55
N GLN A 80 -13.50 0.59 22.07
CA GLN A 80 -13.40 1.87 22.77
C GLN A 80 -13.01 2.99 21.80
N ASN A 81 -13.48 4.22 22.06
CA ASN A 81 -12.92 5.42 21.44
C ASN A 81 -11.71 5.91 22.24
N LEU A 82 -10.68 6.34 21.53
CA LEU A 82 -9.45 6.89 22.08
C LEU A 82 -9.48 8.41 21.93
N TYR A 83 -9.13 9.11 23.01
CA TYR A 83 -9.05 10.57 23.06
C TYR A 83 -7.74 11.02 23.72
N TYR A 84 -7.22 12.16 23.30
CA TYR A 84 -6.19 12.90 24.01
C TYR A 84 -6.74 13.42 25.35
N PRO A 85 -5.88 13.75 26.34
CA PRO A 85 -6.33 14.30 27.62
C PRO A 85 -7.09 15.64 27.52
N ASN A 86 -6.93 16.36 26.41
CA ASN A 86 -7.65 17.60 26.12
C ASN A 86 -9.04 17.37 25.50
N GLY A 87 -9.49 16.11 25.41
CA GLY A 87 -10.76 15.69 24.82
C GLY A 87 -10.74 15.46 23.30
N GLU A 88 -9.67 15.81 22.59
CA GLU A 88 -9.61 15.64 21.14
C GLU A 88 -9.54 14.15 20.76
N PRO A 89 -10.31 13.68 19.76
CA PRO A 89 -10.35 12.27 19.41
C PRO A 89 -9.09 11.81 18.64
N ILE A 90 -8.61 10.62 18.97
CA ILE A 90 -7.45 9.96 18.35
C ILE A 90 -7.91 8.87 17.37
N GLY A 91 -8.93 8.10 17.73
CA GLY A 91 -9.43 7.01 16.91
C GLY A 91 -10.48 6.14 17.60
N THR A 92 -10.89 5.08 16.92
CA THR A 92 -11.81 4.07 17.45
C THR A 92 -11.19 2.70 17.26
N ALA A 93 -11.04 1.98 18.36
CA ALA A 93 -10.61 0.59 18.37
C ALA A 93 -11.80 -0.33 18.06
N LEU A 94 -11.58 -1.28 17.16
CA LEU A 94 -12.59 -2.20 16.65
C LEU A 94 -12.18 -3.64 16.93
N VAL A 95 -13.08 -4.49 17.40
CA VAL A 95 -12.86 -5.94 17.52
C VAL A 95 -13.78 -6.69 16.57
N SER A 96 -13.40 -7.91 16.18
CA SER A 96 -14.25 -8.79 15.38
C SER A 96 -15.61 -8.97 16.06
N ALA A 97 -16.69 -8.70 15.34
CA ALA A 97 -18.04 -8.84 15.88
C ALA A 97 -18.45 -10.30 16.14
N LYS A 98 -17.65 -11.26 15.64
CA LYS A 98 -17.77 -12.70 15.91
C LYS A 98 -16.93 -13.18 17.11
N SER A 99 -16.06 -12.32 17.67
CA SER A 99 -15.25 -12.69 18.83
C SER A 99 -16.06 -12.56 20.13
N ASN A 100 -16.19 -13.68 20.84
CA ASN A 100 -16.67 -13.70 22.23
C ASN A 100 -15.65 -13.04 23.19
N GLU A 101 -14.40 -12.91 22.74
CA GLU A 101 -13.26 -12.47 23.53
C GLU A 101 -12.86 -11.04 23.17
N THR A 102 -13.07 -10.11 24.10
CA THR A 102 -12.42 -8.79 24.11
C THR A 102 -11.03 -8.89 24.75
N LEU A 103 -10.22 -9.85 24.29
CA LEU A 103 -8.89 -10.08 24.86
C LEU A 103 -7.90 -8.98 24.46
N PHE A 104 -7.05 -8.61 25.40
CA PHE A 104 -5.97 -7.64 25.21
C PHE A 104 -4.85 -8.12 24.29
N ASN A 105 -4.77 -9.42 23.98
CA ASN A 105 -3.65 -10.01 23.23
C ASN A 105 -3.52 -9.46 21.80
N ASP A 106 -4.63 -9.05 21.17
CA ASP A 106 -4.64 -8.42 19.84
C ASP A 106 -4.28 -6.92 19.88
N PHE A 107 -4.16 -6.34 21.08
CA PHE A 107 -3.87 -4.93 21.30
C PHE A 107 -2.40 -4.71 21.65
N TYR A 108 -1.66 -4.23 20.66
CA TYR A 108 -0.44 -3.51 20.92
C TYR A 108 -0.79 -2.08 21.38
N HIS A 109 0.22 -1.28 21.62
CA HIS A 109 0.12 -0.21 22.60
C HIS A 109 1.02 0.91 22.12
N PHE A 110 0.61 2.18 22.14
CA PHE A 110 1.29 3.31 21.51
C PHE A 110 1.57 4.55 22.39
N SER A 111 2.72 5.23 22.18
CA SER A 111 3.04 6.50 22.82
C SER A 111 3.08 7.68 21.83
N GLN A 112 2.69 8.87 22.30
CA GLN A 112 2.62 10.09 21.51
C GLN A 112 2.70 11.33 22.41
N LEU A 113 3.41 12.36 21.96
CA LEU A 113 3.44 13.66 22.62
C LEU A 113 2.13 14.44 22.35
N ASP A 114 1.58 15.10 23.38
CA ASP A 114 0.57 16.13 23.19
C ASP A 114 1.17 17.44 22.67
N SER A 115 0.31 18.45 22.46
CA SER A 115 0.73 19.79 22.02
C SER A 115 1.60 20.56 23.01
N GLN A 116 1.84 20.03 24.22
CA GLN A 116 2.74 20.58 25.23
C GLN A 116 4.02 19.74 25.38
N GLY A 117 4.22 18.72 24.55
CA GLY A 117 5.40 17.84 24.59
C GLY A 117 5.35 16.78 25.69
N LYS A 118 4.19 16.52 26.30
CA LYS A 118 4.03 15.47 27.31
C LYS A 118 3.66 14.14 26.66
N GLU A 119 4.38 13.08 27.01
CA GLU A 119 4.14 11.73 26.49
C GLU A 119 2.87 11.09 27.09
N HIS A 120 1.97 10.63 26.21
CA HIS A 120 0.76 9.88 26.52
C HIS A 120 0.75 8.53 25.81
N LEU A 121 -0.18 7.66 26.23
CA LEU A 121 -0.05 6.21 26.22
C LEU A 121 -1.43 5.58 25.90
N TYR A 122 -1.58 4.88 24.76
CA TYR A 122 -2.85 4.53 24.10
C TYR A 122 -2.87 3.09 23.52
N TYR A 123 -3.95 2.30 23.65
CA TYR A 123 -3.96 0.90 23.12
C TYR A 123 -4.53 0.87 21.71
N ARG A 124 -3.95 0.07 20.80
CA ARG A 124 -4.50 -0.18 19.46
C ARG A 124 -4.29 -1.62 19.00
N ASN A 125 -5.22 -2.13 18.22
CA ASN A 125 -5.08 -3.36 17.47
C ASN A 125 -4.95 -3.09 15.97
N GLN A 126 -4.84 -4.16 15.18
CA GLN A 126 -4.81 -4.11 13.70
C GLN A 126 -6.04 -3.43 13.05
N HIS A 127 -7.15 -3.23 13.78
CA HIS A 127 -8.37 -2.60 13.28
C HIS A 127 -8.66 -1.23 13.92
N THR A 128 -7.71 -0.64 14.64
CA THR A 128 -7.90 0.69 15.23
C THR A 128 -7.74 1.75 14.16
N LEU A 129 -8.84 2.40 13.83
CA LEU A 129 -8.88 3.44 12.81
C LEU A 129 -8.58 4.80 13.45
N ASN A 130 -7.69 5.58 12.83
CA ASN A 130 -7.40 6.95 13.26
C ASN A 130 -8.67 7.82 13.06
N GLN A 131 -8.98 8.78 13.94
CA GLN A 131 -10.19 9.59 13.79
C GLN A 131 -10.15 10.55 12.59
N THR A 132 -8.99 10.77 11.95
CA THR A 132 -8.94 11.36 10.61
C THR A 132 -9.23 10.37 9.47
N GLN A 133 -9.13 9.05 9.68
CA GLN A 133 -9.44 7.98 8.71
C GLN A 133 -10.84 7.38 8.88
N ILE A 134 -11.37 7.34 10.11
CA ILE A 134 -12.79 7.06 10.43
C ILE A 134 -13.72 8.01 9.68
N ARG A 135 -13.16 9.03 9.05
CA ARG A 135 -13.84 9.97 8.21
C ARG A 135 -14.45 9.39 6.92
N GLN A 136 -14.26 8.12 6.55
CA GLN A 136 -14.99 7.51 5.40
C GLN A 136 -15.43 6.05 5.56
N GLN A 137 -14.99 5.35 6.62
CA GLN A 137 -14.94 3.88 6.62
C GLN A 137 -15.93 3.16 7.54
N LEU A 138 -16.63 3.85 8.45
CA LEU A 138 -17.54 3.24 9.42
C LEU A 138 -18.97 3.79 9.34
N GLU A 139 -19.94 2.90 9.20
CA GLU A 139 -21.37 3.20 9.33
C GLU A 139 -21.95 2.48 10.57
N LEU A 140 -22.76 3.17 11.37
CA LEU A 140 -23.37 2.59 12.58
C LEU A 140 -24.59 1.73 12.20
N LEU A 141 -24.48 0.41 12.41
CA LEU A 141 -25.50 -0.57 12.04
C LEU A 141 -26.46 -0.90 13.21
N SER A 142 -25.93 -0.98 14.42
CA SER A 142 -26.73 -1.28 15.61
C SER A 142 -26.04 -0.69 16.83
N ARG A 143 -26.85 -0.33 17.83
CA ARG A 143 -26.40 0.31 19.05
C ARG A 143 -26.90 -0.47 20.25
N ALA A 144 -25.99 -0.75 21.18
CA ALA A 144 -26.28 -1.53 22.39
C ALA A 144 -27.15 -0.76 23.41
N GLU A 145 -27.08 0.57 23.44
CA GLU A 145 -27.74 1.41 24.44
C GLU A 145 -28.68 2.46 23.85
N GLN A 146 -29.83 2.73 24.48
CA GLN A 146 -30.80 3.74 24.01
C GLN A 146 -30.36 5.21 24.18
N LYS A 147 -29.08 5.49 24.40
CA LYS A 147 -28.49 6.84 24.49
C LYS A 147 -27.32 6.97 23.53
N GLY A 148 -27.09 8.18 23.04
CA GLY A 148 -25.92 8.53 22.23
C GLY A 148 -25.10 9.64 22.86
N GLU A 149 -23.84 9.71 22.46
CA GLU A 149 -22.93 10.81 22.79
C GLU A 149 -22.63 11.62 21.54
N MET A 150 -22.57 12.94 21.66
CA MET A 150 -22.17 13.84 20.59
C MET A 150 -20.93 14.63 21.03
N TRP A 151 -19.91 14.66 20.17
CA TRP A 151 -18.77 15.56 20.34
C TRP A 151 -19.14 16.96 19.85
N LEU A 152 -18.87 17.97 20.68
CA LEU A 152 -19.03 19.39 20.34
C LEU A 152 -17.64 20.03 20.20
N PRO A 153 -17.08 20.11 18.97
CA PRO A 153 -15.74 20.66 18.75
C PRO A 153 -15.57 22.08 19.28
N GLU A 154 -16.63 22.89 19.20
CA GLU A 154 -16.64 24.30 19.59
C GLU A 154 -16.51 24.47 21.12
N ARG A 155 -16.86 23.43 21.90
CA ARG A 155 -16.83 23.41 23.37
C ARG A 155 -15.84 22.41 23.96
N LYS A 156 -15.17 21.62 23.12
CA LYS A 156 -14.31 20.49 23.48
C LYS A 156 -14.92 19.55 24.53
N MET A 157 -16.21 19.23 24.38
CA MET A 157 -16.93 18.38 25.33
C MET A 157 -17.82 17.34 24.64
N ILE A 158 -18.12 16.27 25.36
CA ILE A 158 -19.09 15.25 24.98
C ILE A 158 -20.41 15.53 25.71
N VAL A 159 -21.55 15.33 25.03
CA VAL A 159 -22.90 15.44 25.63
C VAL A 159 -23.76 14.21 25.31
N ASP A 160 -24.50 13.71 26.31
CA ASP A 160 -25.52 12.69 26.14
C ASP A 160 -26.77 13.26 25.45
N PHE A 161 -27.38 12.49 24.55
CA PHE A 161 -28.67 12.80 23.92
C PHE A 161 -29.41 11.50 23.52
N PRO A 162 -30.76 11.49 23.45
CA PRO A 162 -31.51 10.34 22.94
C PRO A 162 -31.31 10.20 21.41
N PRO A 163 -31.11 8.98 20.87
CA PRO A 163 -30.76 8.79 19.47
C PRO A 163 -31.84 9.31 18.51
N HIS A 164 -31.42 10.15 17.55
CA HIS A 164 -32.31 10.71 16.52
C HIS A 164 -32.74 9.71 15.44
N LYS A 165 -32.10 8.54 15.37
CA LYS A 165 -32.42 7.44 14.44
C LYS A 165 -32.80 6.19 15.22
N GLN A 166 -33.77 5.45 14.70
CA GLN A 166 -34.03 4.08 15.15
C GLN A 166 -32.91 3.18 14.63
N PHE A 167 -32.16 2.58 15.54
CA PHE A 167 -31.14 1.58 15.21
C PHE A 167 -31.75 0.19 15.12
N ALA A 168 -31.12 -0.72 14.36
CA ALA A 168 -31.46 -2.12 14.48
C ALA A 168 -31.17 -2.62 15.91
N GLU A 169 -32.07 -3.45 16.45
CA GLU A 169 -31.86 -4.09 17.76
C GLU A 169 -30.53 -4.84 17.79
N HIS A 170 -29.76 -4.63 18.86
CA HIS A 170 -28.50 -5.33 19.08
C HIS A 170 -28.79 -6.82 19.35
N PRO A 171 -28.00 -7.78 18.80
CA PRO A 171 -28.23 -9.19 19.06
C PRO A 171 -28.15 -9.47 20.56
N ALA A 172 -29.20 -10.10 21.10
CA ALA A 172 -29.38 -10.28 22.54
C ALA A 172 -28.31 -11.17 23.21
N ASN A 173 -27.68 -12.06 22.43
CA ASN A 173 -26.56 -12.89 22.87
C ASN A 173 -25.18 -12.23 22.62
N GLY A 174 -25.13 -11.01 22.08
CA GLY A 174 -23.90 -10.31 21.70
C GLY A 174 -23.15 -10.86 20.49
N VAL A 175 -23.60 -11.97 19.89
CA VAL A 175 -22.93 -12.65 18.77
C VAL A 175 -23.48 -12.15 17.44
N VAL A 176 -22.62 -11.58 16.60
CA VAL A 176 -23.00 -11.11 15.27
C VAL A 176 -22.81 -12.22 14.24
N SER A 177 -23.92 -12.83 13.81
CA SER A 177 -23.91 -13.75 12.67
C SER A 177 -23.79 -12.98 11.33
N ASP A 178 -23.27 -13.63 10.30
CA ASP A 178 -23.23 -13.04 8.94
C ASP A 178 -24.63 -12.77 8.39
N GLU A 179 -25.63 -13.56 8.81
CA GLU A 179 -27.02 -13.36 8.44
C GLU A 179 -27.61 -12.11 9.11
N PHE A 180 -27.37 -11.92 10.42
CA PHE A 180 -27.74 -10.69 11.11
C PHE A 180 -27.11 -9.48 10.42
N LEU A 181 -25.79 -9.50 10.20
CA LEU A 181 -25.06 -8.44 9.49
C LEU A 181 -25.70 -8.13 8.12
N LYS A 182 -25.90 -9.15 7.29
CA LYS A 182 -26.49 -9.00 5.96
C LYS A 182 -27.92 -8.46 6.03
N SER A 183 -28.72 -8.88 7.02
CA SER A 183 -30.10 -8.39 7.22
C SER A 183 -30.14 -6.90 7.60
N VAL A 184 -29.22 -6.45 8.45
CA VAL A 184 -29.14 -5.06 8.93
C VAL A 184 -28.61 -4.15 7.83
N VAL A 185 -27.51 -4.51 7.17
CA VAL A 185 -26.98 -3.78 6.02
C VAL A 185 -28.00 -3.71 4.88
N SER A 186 -28.74 -4.79 4.60
CA SER A 186 -29.81 -4.79 3.59
C SER A 186 -31.04 -3.97 4.02
N ARG A 187 -31.17 -3.58 5.29
CA ARG A 187 -32.19 -2.65 5.79
C ARG A 187 -31.76 -1.21 5.54
N TYR A 188 -30.58 -0.82 6.02
CA TYR A 188 -30.01 0.50 5.76
C TYR A 188 -29.80 0.80 4.27
N ALA A 189 -29.48 -0.21 3.45
CA ALA A 189 -29.43 -0.06 2.00
C ALA A 189 -30.80 0.29 1.38
N ARG A 190 -31.92 -0.24 1.92
CA ARG A 190 -33.29 0.14 1.51
C ARG A 190 -33.67 1.55 1.97
N GLU A 191 -33.10 2.01 3.07
CA GLU A 191 -33.17 3.40 3.56
C GLU A 191 -32.23 4.35 2.79
N ASN A 192 -31.60 3.87 1.70
CA ASN A 192 -30.65 4.59 0.84
C ASN A 192 -29.36 5.04 1.55
N ASN A 193 -28.92 4.33 2.60
CA ASN A 193 -27.58 4.53 3.16
C ASN A 193 -26.50 4.16 2.14
N ALA A 194 -25.55 5.06 1.91
CA ALA A 194 -24.57 4.95 0.83
C ALA A 194 -23.58 3.79 1.02
N ALA A 195 -22.98 3.66 2.21
CA ALA A 195 -22.03 2.60 2.52
C ALA A 195 -22.70 1.22 2.54
N CYS A 196 -23.96 1.13 2.98
CA CYS A 196 -24.74 -0.10 2.95
C CYS A 196 -25.18 -0.49 1.52
N LEU A 197 -25.51 0.48 0.65
CA LEU A 197 -25.74 0.22 -0.77
C LEU A 197 -24.48 -0.35 -1.45
N PHE A 198 -23.30 0.21 -1.15
CA PHE A 198 -22.01 -0.32 -1.60
C PHE A 198 -21.75 -1.75 -1.08
N ALA A 199 -21.99 -2.00 0.21
CA ALA A 199 -21.84 -3.32 0.81
C ALA A 199 -22.73 -4.39 0.15
N VAL A 200 -24.00 -4.06 -0.11
CA VAL A 200 -24.91 -4.97 -0.85
C VAL A 200 -24.43 -5.17 -2.28
N ALA A 201 -24.00 -4.12 -2.97
CA ALA A 201 -23.46 -4.20 -4.33
C ALA A 201 -22.23 -5.13 -4.39
N PHE A 202 -21.32 -5.01 -3.42
CA PHE A 202 -20.14 -5.85 -3.27
C PHE A 202 -20.51 -7.34 -3.14
N TRP A 203 -21.43 -7.68 -2.24
CA TRP A 203 -21.93 -9.05 -2.09
C TRP A 203 -22.66 -9.59 -3.34
N MET A 204 -23.33 -8.72 -4.12
CA MET A 204 -23.91 -9.12 -5.40
C MET A 204 -22.84 -9.42 -6.45
N ARG A 205 -21.72 -8.68 -6.46
CA ARG A 205 -20.56 -8.94 -7.34
C ARG A 205 -19.90 -10.28 -7.00
N GLU A 206 -19.63 -10.56 -5.72
CA GLU A 206 -19.11 -11.86 -5.26
C GLU A 206 -20.00 -13.03 -5.72
N ARG A 207 -21.32 -12.83 -5.72
CA ARG A 207 -22.33 -13.79 -6.19
C ARG A 207 -22.53 -13.80 -7.71
N ARG A 208 -21.66 -13.14 -8.49
CA ARG A 208 -21.73 -12.95 -9.95
C ARG A 208 -23.07 -12.37 -10.46
N LYS A 209 -23.81 -11.64 -9.63
CA LYS A 209 -25.04 -10.92 -10.01
C LYS A 209 -24.71 -9.51 -10.51
N LEU A 210 -23.92 -9.45 -11.58
CA LEU A 210 -23.31 -8.22 -12.10
C LEU A 210 -24.30 -7.05 -12.32
N PRO A 211 -25.50 -7.22 -12.92
CA PRO A 211 -26.44 -6.10 -13.09
C PRO A 211 -26.96 -5.53 -11.77
N GLN A 212 -27.08 -6.36 -10.73
CA GLN A 212 -27.52 -5.94 -9.40
C GLN A 212 -26.40 -5.24 -8.63
N ALA A 213 -25.16 -5.70 -8.81
CA ALA A 213 -23.97 -5.04 -8.28
C ALA A 213 -23.78 -3.65 -8.90
N LEU A 214 -23.81 -3.55 -10.23
CA LEU A 214 -23.70 -2.28 -10.96
C LEU A 214 -24.73 -1.25 -10.49
N LEU A 215 -26.01 -1.63 -10.42
CA LEU A 215 -27.08 -0.75 -9.96
C LEU A 215 -26.87 -0.29 -8.50
N GLY A 216 -26.35 -1.17 -7.64
CA GLY A 216 -26.02 -0.84 -6.25
C GLY A 216 -24.84 0.13 -6.14
N PHE A 217 -23.79 -0.06 -6.95
CA PHE A 217 -22.66 0.88 -7.02
C PHE A 217 -23.09 2.25 -7.57
N GLN A 218 -23.92 2.30 -8.62
CA GLN A 218 -24.50 3.54 -9.14
C GLN A 218 -25.27 4.31 -8.06
N LYS A 219 -26.21 3.66 -7.36
CA LYS A 219 -26.98 4.28 -6.27
C LYS A 219 -26.12 4.73 -5.10
N SER A 220 -25.05 4.02 -4.79
CA SER A 220 -24.10 4.41 -3.74
C SER A 220 -23.24 5.62 -4.17
N ALA A 221 -22.81 5.67 -5.43
CA ALA A 221 -22.07 6.78 -6.02
C ALA A 221 -22.92 8.06 -6.12
N GLU A 222 -24.21 7.96 -6.47
CA GLU A 222 -25.19 9.05 -6.42
C GLU A 222 -25.36 9.65 -5.01
N LYS A 223 -25.01 8.91 -3.96
CA LYS A 223 -24.94 9.39 -2.57
C LYS A 223 -23.54 9.86 -2.17
N ASN A 224 -22.68 10.14 -3.15
CA ASN A 224 -21.30 10.60 -3.01
C ASN A 224 -20.38 9.63 -2.26
N PHE A 225 -20.63 8.31 -2.31
CA PHE A 225 -19.74 7.35 -1.66
C PHE A 225 -18.43 7.15 -2.47
N PRO A 226 -17.25 7.46 -1.91
CA PRO A 226 -16.01 7.52 -2.71
C PRO A 226 -15.59 6.16 -3.28
N HIS A 227 -15.73 5.07 -2.52
CA HIS A 227 -15.40 3.72 -3.01
C HIS A 227 -16.35 3.25 -4.11
N ALA A 228 -17.61 3.69 -4.12
CA ALA A 228 -18.53 3.38 -5.20
C ALA A 228 -18.12 4.09 -6.51
N TRP A 229 -17.69 5.36 -6.41
CA TRP A 229 -17.09 6.07 -7.55
C TRP A 229 -15.81 5.39 -8.04
N LEU A 230 -14.94 4.91 -7.15
CA LEU A 230 -13.76 4.15 -7.56
C LEU A 230 -14.14 2.89 -8.34
N GLU A 231 -15.04 2.05 -7.80
CA GLU A 231 -15.44 0.81 -8.47
C GLU A 231 -16.08 1.08 -9.85
N LEU A 232 -16.96 2.08 -9.97
CA LEU A 232 -17.50 2.49 -11.28
C LEU A 232 -16.41 2.97 -12.25
N GLY A 233 -15.40 3.68 -11.74
CA GLY A 233 -14.24 4.10 -12.54
C GLY A 233 -13.41 2.92 -13.06
N LEU A 234 -13.21 1.89 -12.23
CA LEU A 234 -12.53 0.66 -12.60
C LEU A 234 -13.32 -0.15 -13.63
N GLU A 235 -14.65 -0.24 -13.49
CA GLU A 235 -15.51 -0.89 -14.47
C GLU A 235 -15.44 -0.17 -15.83
N TYR A 236 -15.52 1.17 -15.86
CA TYR A 236 -15.32 1.96 -17.08
C TYR A 236 -13.90 1.91 -17.65
N LEU A 237 -12.88 1.61 -16.85
CA LEU A 237 -11.49 1.47 -17.32
C LEU A 237 -11.30 0.18 -18.14
N GLY A 238 -12.04 -0.88 -17.81
CA GLY A 238 -12.03 -2.16 -18.50
C GLY A 238 -12.48 -3.34 -17.63
N GLY A 239 -13.52 -3.16 -16.81
CA GLY A 239 -14.09 -4.22 -15.98
C GLY A 239 -15.10 -5.09 -16.73
N GLU A 240 -15.86 -5.89 -15.98
CA GLU A 240 -16.81 -6.86 -16.54
C GLU A 240 -18.24 -6.29 -16.72
N MET A 241 -18.59 -5.20 -16.01
CA MET A 241 -19.97 -4.76 -15.87
C MET A 241 -20.37 -3.60 -16.80
N LEU A 242 -19.41 -2.92 -17.41
CA LEU A 242 -19.63 -1.74 -18.25
C LEU A 242 -18.68 -1.75 -19.45
N ASP A 243 -19.15 -1.24 -20.59
CA ASP A 243 -18.28 -0.99 -21.74
C ASP A 243 -17.18 0.01 -21.39
N LYS A 244 -15.96 -0.27 -21.85
CA LYS A 244 -14.78 0.58 -21.60
C LYS A 244 -15.04 2.01 -22.11
N ASN A 245 -15.02 2.98 -21.19
CA ASN A 245 -15.16 4.39 -21.48
C ASN A 245 -14.21 5.21 -20.59
N LEU A 246 -13.09 5.63 -21.19
CA LEU A 246 -11.99 6.27 -20.50
C LEU A 246 -12.34 7.65 -19.91
N GLU A 247 -13.21 8.43 -20.58
CA GLU A 247 -13.70 9.72 -20.07
C GLU A 247 -14.55 9.54 -18.82
N LYS A 248 -15.47 8.57 -18.83
CA LYS A 248 -16.29 8.23 -17.65
C LYS A 248 -15.45 7.65 -16.52
N ALA A 249 -14.43 6.83 -16.82
CA ALA A 249 -13.48 6.34 -15.82
C ALA A 249 -12.79 7.51 -15.11
N THR A 250 -12.19 8.44 -15.85
CA THR A 250 -11.53 9.63 -15.30
C THR A 250 -12.49 10.56 -14.55
N ALA A 251 -13.74 10.70 -15.00
CA ALA A 251 -14.78 11.43 -14.25
C ALA A 251 -15.10 10.75 -12.91
N CYS A 252 -15.21 9.42 -12.88
CA CYS A 252 -15.45 8.65 -11.65
C CYS A 252 -14.25 8.73 -10.68
N PHE A 253 -13.02 8.59 -11.17
CA PHE A 253 -11.82 8.78 -10.35
C PHE A 253 -11.73 10.20 -9.78
N ARG A 254 -12.17 11.22 -10.53
CA ARG A 254 -12.29 12.60 -10.02
C ARG A 254 -13.29 12.71 -8.86
N GLN A 255 -14.43 12.03 -8.93
CA GLN A 255 -15.39 12.00 -7.82
C GLN A 255 -14.85 11.23 -6.60
N ALA A 256 -14.16 10.11 -6.81
CA ALA A 256 -13.50 9.38 -5.72
C ALA A 256 -12.39 10.21 -5.05
N ALA A 257 -11.58 10.92 -5.84
CA ALA A 257 -10.52 11.80 -5.34
C ALA A 257 -11.07 13.07 -4.63
N TYR A 258 -12.14 13.66 -5.15
CA TYR A 258 -12.85 14.78 -4.49
C TYR A 258 -13.48 14.30 -3.18
N GLY A 259 -14.08 13.11 -3.22
CA GLY A 259 -14.51 12.34 -2.06
C GLY A 259 -13.37 11.85 -1.17
N GLY A 260 -12.12 12.29 -1.33
CA GLY A 260 -11.03 12.05 -0.38
C GLY A 260 -10.36 10.68 -0.42
N LEU A 261 -10.74 9.80 -1.36
CA LEU A 261 -10.16 8.46 -1.47
C LEU A 261 -8.74 8.52 -2.08
N PRO A 262 -7.69 8.01 -1.40
CA PRO A 262 -6.32 8.07 -1.89
C PRO A 262 -6.13 7.33 -3.23
N LEU A 263 -6.71 6.14 -3.36
CA LEU A 263 -6.65 5.36 -4.60
C LEU A 263 -7.41 6.06 -5.76
N GLY A 264 -8.47 6.81 -5.46
CA GLY A 264 -9.11 7.69 -6.44
C GLY A 264 -8.18 8.81 -6.92
N SER A 265 -7.36 9.38 -6.02
CA SER A 265 -6.33 10.36 -6.40
C SER A 265 -5.20 9.72 -7.21
N TYR A 266 -4.81 8.48 -6.91
CA TYR A 266 -3.83 7.73 -7.70
C TYR A 266 -4.29 7.55 -9.15
N TYR A 267 -5.49 7.00 -9.37
CA TYR A 267 -6.00 6.82 -10.74
C TYR A 267 -6.24 8.14 -11.47
N LEU A 268 -6.69 9.20 -10.79
CA LEU A 268 -6.79 10.53 -11.39
C LEU A 268 -5.42 11.10 -11.79
N ALA A 269 -4.36 10.82 -11.01
CA ALA A 269 -3.00 11.21 -11.38
C ALA A 269 -2.54 10.49 -12.65
N LEU A 270 -2.82 9.18 -12.78
CA LEU A 270 -2.56 8.42 -14.02
C LEU A 270 -3.32 9.02 -15.22
N SER A 271 -4.61 9.36 -15.06
CA SER A 271 -5.37 10.04 -16.12
C SER A 271 -4.71 11.35 -16.59
N TYR A 272 -4.15 12.15 -15.68
CA TYR A 272 -3.38 13.36 -16.00
C TYR A 272 -2.01 13.09 -16.62
N ILE A 273 -1.38 11.94 -16.35
CA ILE A 273 -0.09 11.55 -16.93
C ILE A 273 -0.25 11.12 -18.39
N ASP A 274 -1.30 10.34 -18.67
CA ASP A 274 -1.56 9.69 -19.96
C ASP A 274 -2.47 10.49 -20.89
N GLY A 275 -3.26 11.45 -20.36
CA GLY A 275 -4.22 12.24 -21.15
C GLY A 275 -5.55 11.54 -21.38
N ILE A 276 -5.86 10.58 -20.51
CA ILE A 276 -6.96 9.64 -20.69
C ILE A 276 -8.28 10.31 -20.27
N GLY A 277 -9.02 10.82 -21.26
CA GLY A 277 -10.30 11.52 -21.04
C GLY A 277 -10.17 12.85 -20.29
N ILE A 278 -8.96 13.43 -20.27
CA ILE A 278 -8.62 14.69 -19.62
C ILE A 278 -7.34 15.24 -20.26
N GLU A 279 -7.14 16.56 -20.23
CA GLU A 279 -5.90 17.18 -20.69
C GLU A 279 -4.70 16.74 -19.83
N GLN A 280 -3.55 16.48 -20.46
CA GLN A 280 -2.33 16.07 -19.76
C GLN A 280 -1.79 17.19 -18.88
N SER A 281 -1.33 16.86 -17.67
CA SER A 281 -0.80 17.84 -16.74
C SER A 281 0.11 17.20 -15.68
N ASP A 282 1.43 17.31 -15.86
CA ASP A 282 2.40 16.83 -14.87
C ASP A 282 2.25 17.52 -13.51
N THR A 283 1.79 18.78 -13.47
CA THR A 283 1.59 19.53 -12.22
C THR A 283 0.36 19.04 -11.44
N LEU A 284 -0.75 18.72 -12.12
CA LEU A 284 -1.93 18.14 -11.49
C LEU A 284 -1.72 16.66 -11.14
N ALA A 285 -1.04 15.91 -12.01
CA ALA A 285 -0.60 14.54 -11.74
C ALA A 285 0.25 14.47 -10.46
N LEU A 286 1.31 15.28 -10.35
CA LEU A 286 2.18 15.32 -9.18
C LEU A 286 1.39 15.61 -7.91
N ARG A 287 0.48 16.59 -7.94
CA ARG A 287 -0.36 16.96 -6.79
C ARG A 287 -1.30 15.83 -6.36
N HIS A 288 -1.87 15.09 -7.30
CA HIS A 288 -2.77 13.96 -6.99
C HIS A 288 -1.99 12.70 -6.57
N MET A 289 -0.81 12.47 -7.14
CA MET A 289 0.09 11.39 -6.73
C MET A 289 0.63 11.63 -5.31
N GLN A 290 0.96 12.88 -4.95
CA GLN A 290 1.29 13.27 -3.58
C GLN A 290 0.15 12.98 -2.59
N LYS A 291 -1.10 13.31 -2.93
CA LYS A 291 -2.27 12.95 -2.09
C LYS A 291 -2.46 11.44 -1.93
N ALA A 292 -2.19 10.66 -2.98
CA ALA A 292 -2.25 9.20 -2.91
C ALA A 292 -1.16 8.65 -1.98
N ALA A 293 0.06 9.20 -2.04
CA ALA A 293 1.16 8.89 -1.14
C ALA A 293 0.91 9.33 0.32
N GLU A 294 0.26 10.49 0.55
CA GLU A 294 -0.21 10.91 1.89
C GLU A 294 -1.32 9.99 2.46
N GLY A 295 -2.05 9.32 1.56
CA GLY A 295 -2.97 8.25 1.88
C GLY A 295 -2.34 6.84 1.88
N ASN A 296 -1.02 6.74 1.70
CA ASN A 296 -0.22 5.51 1.77
C ASN A 296 -0.55 4.46 0.70
N ILE A 297 -0.88 4.91 -0.51
CA ILE A 297 -0.88 4.05 -1.71
C ILE A 297 0.59 3.82 -2.11
N HIS A 298 1.11 2.59 -1.97
CA HIS A 298 2.54 2.35 -2.16
C HIS A 298 2.98 2.49 -3.62
N ALA A 299 2.07 2.21 -4.56
CA ALA A 299 2.27 2.53 -5.98
C ALA A 299 2.49 4.04 -6.23
N ALA A 300 1.90 4.91 -5.41
CA ALA A 300 2.13 6.36 -5.50
C ALA A 300 3.51 6.76 -4.98
N TYR A 301 4.03 6.10 -3.93
CA TYR A 301 5.43 6.30 -3.50
C TYR A 301 6.40 5.92 -4.61
N LEU A 302 6.22 4.77 -5.26
CA LEU A 302 7.09 4.33 -6.37
C LEU A 302 7.06 5.31 -7.55
N ALA A 303 5.86 5.73 -7.98
CA ALA A 303 5.70 6.69 -9.07
C ALA A 303 6.31 8.07 -8.74
N LEU A 304 6.17 8.55 -7.50
CA LEU A 304 6.82 9.79 -7.04
C LEU A 304 8.34 9.64 -6.95
N ALA A 305 8.85 8.49 -6.50
CA ALA A 305 10.27 8.23 -6.40
C ALA A 305 10.92 8.31 -7.78
N LEU A 306 10.35 7.61 -8.78
CA LEU A 306 10.79 7.67 -10.17
C LEU A 306 10.62 9.05 -10.79
N TYR A 307 9.55 9.78 -10.47
CA TYR A 307 9.39 11.19 -10.88
C TYR A 307 10.51 12.08 -10.32
N TYR A 308 10.82 11.99 -9.03
CA TYR A 308 11.91 12.79 -8.43
C TYR A 308 13.29 12.34 -8.89
N ARG A 309 13.48 11.07 -9.25
CA ARG A 309 14.71 10.58 -9.86
C ARG A 309 14.91 11.15 -11.26
N ASN A 310 13.85 11.14 -12.08
CA ASN A 310 13.93 11.35 -13.52
C ASN A 310 13.49 12.75 -14.00
N GLY A 311 12.85 13.56 -13.14
CA GLY A 311 12.29 14.88 -13.48
C GLY A 311 10.98 14.86 -14.27
N SER A 312 10.43 13.67 -14.58
CA SER A 312 9.14 13.50 -15.28
C SER A 312 8.50 12.11 -15.05
N PHE A 313 7.20 11.99 -15.34
CA PHE A 313 6.46 10.72 -15.31
C PHE A 313 6.63 9.87 -16.59
N HIS A 314 7.71 10.04 -17.36
CA HIS A 314 7.89 9.35 -18.65
C HIS A 314 7.85 7.82 -18.56
N HIS A 315 8.20 7.26 -17.40
CA HIS A 315 8.21 5.83 -17.09
C HIS A 315 6.79 5.23 -16.96
N LEU A 316 5.76 6.06 -16.80
CA LEU A 316 4.35 5.65 -16.83
C LEU A 316 3.71 5.89 -18.21
N ARG A 317 4.39 6.61 -19.11
CA ARG A 317 3.86 6.98 -20.44
C ARG A 317 4.21 5.92 -21.49
N PRO A 318 3.34 5.69 -22.50
CA PRO A 318 3.76 4.97 -23.69
C PRO A 318 4.86 5.77 -24.44
N PRO A 319 5.83 5.11 -25.11
CA PRO A 319 6.88 5.79 -25.88
C PRO A 319 6.36 6.71 -27.00
N SER A 320 5.13 6.50 -27.45
CA SER A 320 4.43 7.34 -28.44
C SER A 320 3.89 8.66 -27.89
N SER A 321 3.95 8.89 -26.57
CA SER A 321 3.50 10.16 -25.97
C SER A 321 4.48 11.29 -26.30
N ILE A 322 3.97 12.42 -26.79
CA ILE A 322 4.78 13.63 -27.02
C ILE A 322 5.43 14.18 -25.73
N TYR A 323 4.94 13.75 -24.57
CA TYR A 323 5.48 14.08 -23.24
C TYR A 323 6.43 13.03 -22.67
N HIS A 324 6.83 12.01 -23.45
CA HIS A 324 7.77 10.97 -23.03
C HIS A 324 9.21 11.51 -22.94
N THR A 325 9.64 12.34 -23.89
CA THR A 325 10.99 12.93 -23.95
C THR A 325 11.16 14.24 -23.17
N LEU A 326 10.07 14.79 -22.63
CA LEU A 326 10.09 16.08 -21.94
C LEU A 326 10.44 15.92 -20.45
N THR A 327 11.68 16.28 -20.09
CA THR A 327 12.11 16.51 -18.70
C THR A 327 11.71 17.92 -18.28
N HIS A 328 10.73 18.04 -17.38
CA HIS A 328 10.13 19.34 -17.02
C HIS A 328 10.65 19.94 -15.70
N ASN A 329 11.26 19.15 -14.82
CA ASN A 329 11.54 19.57 -13.43
C ASN A 329 12.91 19.09 -12.93
N GLU A 330 13.42 19.78 -11.91
CA GLU A 330 14.66 19.41 -11.21
C GLU A 330 14.55 18.04 -10.53
N THR A 331 15.59 17.22 -10.70
CA THR A 331 15.70 15.92 -10.03
C THR A 331 16.07 16.10 -8.56
N ASN A 332 15.56 15.22 -7.70
CA ASN A 332 15.86 15.18 -6.28
C ASN A 332 16.14 13.73 -5.84
N ALA A 333 17.37 13.30 -6.05
CA ALA A 333 17.83 11.95 -5.74
C ALA A 333 17.57 11.53 -4.28
N ARG A 334 17.76 12.45 -3.31
CA ARG A 334 17.50 12.16 -1.89
C ARG A 334 16.02 11.88 -1.64
N LYS A 335 15.12 12.73 -2.15
CA LYS A 335 13.68 12.52 -2.00
C LYS A 335 13.21 11.28 -2.74
N ALA A 336 13.80 10.97 -3.90
CA ALA A 336 13.55 9.72 -4.61
C ALA A 336 13.89 8.50 -3.75
N ALA A 337 15.08 8.48 -3.13
CA ALA A 337 15.51 7.39 -2.25
C ALA A 337 14.64 7.24 -0.99
N GLU A 338 14.25 8.35 -0.34
CA GLU A 338 13.30 8.35 0.78
C GLU A 338 11.94 7.75 0.38
N LEU A 339 11.46 8.01 -0.84
CA LEU A 339 10.21 7.46 -1.37
C LEU A 339 10.35 6.00 -1.84
N PHE A 340 11.49 5.57 -2.39
CA PHE A 340 11.76 4.16 -2.69
C PHE A 340 11.75 3.32 -1.40
N PHE A 341 12.29 3.84 -0.30
CA PHE A 341 12.20 3.19 1.01
C PHE A 341 10.74 3.04 1.46
N GLN A 342 9.93 4.10 1.38
CA GLN A 342 8.49 4.04 1.69
C GLN A 342 7.72 3.05 0.79
N ALA A 343 8.06 2.97 -0.50
CA ALA A 343 7.48 2.02 -1.44
C ALA A 343 7.89 0.56 -1.16
N ALA A 344 9.04 0.32 -0.52
CA ALA A 344 9.55 -1.02 -0.20
C ALA A 344 9.15 -1.54 1.19
N ASP A 345 8.63 -0.70 2.09
CA ASP A 345 8.31 -1.02 3.49
C ASP A 345 7.15 -2.05 3.68
N LYS A 346 6.35 -2.28 2.63
CA LYS A 346 5.19 -3.19 2.67
C LYS A 346 5.19 -4.18 1.51
N PRO A 347 4.68 -5.41 1.71
CA PRO A 347 4.49 -6.37 0.63
C PRO A 347 3.29 -5.95 -0.23
N TRP A 348 3.56 -5.46 -1.44
CA TRP A 348 2.58 -5.24 -2.51
C TRP A 348 3.24 -5.57 -3.85
N VAL A 349 2.46 -5.63 -4.94
CA VAL A 349 2.91 -6.16 -6.25
C VAL A 349 4.18 -5.49 -6.79
N GLY A 350 4.35 -4.17 -6.58
CA GLY A 350 5.53 -3.41 -7.02
C GLY A 350 6.60 -3.21 -5.95
N ALA A 351 6.47 -3.76 -4.74
CA ALA A 351 7.50 -3.68 -3.70
C ALA A 351 8.87 -4.22 -4.18
N PRO A 352 8.95 -5.32 -4.94
CA PRO A 352 10.22 -5.81 -5.49
C PRO A 352 10.89 -4.82 -6.45
N ILE A 353 10.10 -4.06 -7.22
CA ILE A 353 10.60 -3.00 -8.11
C ILE A 353 11.12 -1.82 -7.28
N ALA A 354 10.42 -1.44 -6.21
CA ALA A 354 10.91 -0.43 -5.26
C ALA A 354 12.21 -0.86 -4.57
N MET A 355 12.32 -2.13 -4.16
CA MET A 355 13.55 -2.71 -3.60
C MET A 355 14.71 -2.66 -4.60
N PHE A 356 14.48 -2.96 -5.88
CA PHE A 356 15.50 -2.81 -6.94
C PHE A 356 16.00 -1.37 -7.07
N TYR A 357 15.10 -0.38 -7.15
CA TYR A 357 15.53 1.02 -7.26
C TYR A 357 16.20 1.54 -5.98
N LEU A 358 15.76 1.10 -4.80
CA LEU A 358 16.45 1.39 -3.54
C LEU A 358 17.86 0.77 -3.52
N ALA A 359 18.01 -0.45 -4.02
CA ALA A 359 19.32 -1.10 -4.18
C ALA A 359 20.23 -0.31 -5.12
N GLU A 360 19.71 0.19 -6.24
CA GLU A 360 20.45 1.09 -7.14
C GLU A 360 20.94 2.35 -6.41
N CYS A 361 20.09 3.02 -5.62
CA CYS A 361 20.49 4.18 -4.81
C CYS A 361 21.64 3.85 -3.83
N TYR A 362 21.58 2.72 -3.12
CA TYR A 362 22.67 2.28 -2.25
C TYR A 362 23.93 1.82 -3.02
N ARG A 363 23.78 1.22 -4.21
CA ARG A 363 24.89 0.76 -5.05
C ARG A 363 25.70 1.93 -5.61
N THR A 364 25.03 3.01 -6.01
CA THR A 364 25.62 4.20 -6.64
C THR A 364 25.96 5.33 -5.68
N GLY A 365 25.26 5.42 -4.54
CA GLY A 365 25.27 6.62 -3.68
C GLY A 365 24.33 7.73 -4.19
N GLU A 366 23.36 7.40 -5.04
CA GLU A 366 22.37 8.34 -5.55
C GLU A 366 21.36 8.69 -4.45
N GLY A 367 21.51 9.88 -3.85
CA GLY A 367 20.62 10.40 -2.81
C GLY A 367 20.87 9.83 -1.40
N LEU A 368 21.72 8.82 -1.28
CA LEU A 368 22.06 8.08 -0.06
C LEU A 368 23.58 7.99 0.12
N LEU A 369 24.04 7.60 1.31
CA LEU A 369 25.39 7.04 1.44
C LEU A 369 25.41 5.65 0.78
N SER A 370 26.47 5.35 0.01
CA SER A 370 26.57 4.06 -0.67
C SER A 370 26.81 2.91 0.31
N ASP A 371 26.01 1.85 0.18
CA ASP A 371 26.20 0.57 0.86
C ASP A 371 25.98 -0.57 -0.14
N LYS A 372 27.07 -1.13 -0.63
CA LYS A 372 27.04 -2.21 -1.64
C LYS A 372 26.61 -3.56 -1.07
N LEU A 373 26.72 -3.77 0.25
CA LEU A 373 26.27 -5.00 0.90
C LEU A 373 24.75 -4.96 1.07
N TYR A 374 24.22 -3.82 1.53
CA TYR A 374 22.78 -3.63 1.65
C TYR A 374 22.08 -3.57 0.28
N ALA A 375 22.71 -2.97 -0.74
CA ALA A 375 22.23 -3.06 -2.12
C ALA A 375 22.12 -4.52 -2.59
N ARG A 376 23.14 -5.36 -2.34
CA ARG A 376 23.11 -6.79 -2.69
C ARG A 376 21.98 -7.53 -1.99
N GLU A 377 21.70 -7.19 -0.73
CA GLU A 377 20.58 -7.75 0.02
C GLU A 377 19.23 -7.39 -0.61
N LEU A 378 19.04 -6.11 -0.98
CA LEU A 378 17.83 -5.63 -1.64
C LEU A 378 17.64 -6.26 -3.03
N TYR A 379 18.70 -6.43 -3.84
CA TYR A 379 18.60 -7.17 -5.11
C TYR A 379 18.17 -8.63 -4.89
N ARG A 380 18.71 -9.30 -3.86
CA ARG A 380 18.34 -10.68 -3.51
C ARG A 380 16.86 -10.79 -3.13
N GLN A 381 16.34 -9.83 -2.35
CA GLN A 381 14.92 -9.79 -1.97
C GLN A 381 14.01 -9.41 -3.16
N ALA A 382 14.37 -8.38 -3.93
CA ALA A 382 13.67 -7.98 -5.15
C ALA A 382 13.56 -9.14 -6.15
N SER A 383 14.69 -9.82 -6.39
CA SER A 383 14.75 -10.99 -7.25
C SER A 383 13.84 -12.10 -6.72
N ALA A 384 13.93 -12.47 -5.44
CA ALA A 384 13.17 -13.59 -4.87
C ALA A 384 11.64 -13.36 -4.84
N LEU A 385 11.21 -12.10 -4.66
CA LEU A 385 9.79 -11.74 -4.50
C LEU A 385 9.13 -11.26 -5.81
N GLY A 386 9.91 -10.78 -6.78
CA GLY A 386 9.40 -10.16 -8.01
C GLY A 386 9.06 -11.17 -9.12
N ASP A 387 8.09 -10.81 -9.96
CA ASP A 387 7.88 -11.48 -11.25
C ASP A 387 9.06 -11.14 -12.18
N ILE A 388 9.83 -12.16 -12.55
CA ILE A 388 11.02 -12.07 -13.40
C ILE A 388 10.70 -11.61 -14.84
N LYS A 389 9.43 -11.42 -15.19
CA LYS A 389 9.01 -10.79 -16.47
C LYS A 389 9.31 -9.29 -16.55
N TYR A 390 9.52 -8.61 -15.42
CA TYR A 390 9.90 -7.20 -15.32
C TYR A 390 11.42 -7.04 -15.40
N ASP A 391 11.91 -5.99 -16.03
CA ASP A 391 13.34 -5.81 -16.32
C ASP A 391 14.14 -5.45 -15.08
N GLU A 392 13.55 -4.73 -14.13
CA GLU A 392 14.12 -4.46 -12.82
C GLU A 392 14.42 -5.74 -12.03
N ILE A 393 13.56 -6.74 -12.17
CA ILE A 393 13.71 -8.04 -11.50
C ILE A 393 14.74 -8.91 -12.24
N GLN A 394 14.81 -8.83 -13.58
CA GLN A 394 15.89 -9.45 -14.36
C GLN A 394 17.26 -8.83 -14.01
N HIS A 395 17.34 -7.51 -13.85
CA HIS A 395 18.54 -6.82 -13.35
C HIS A 395 18.91 -7.25 -11.93
N ALA A 396 17.93 -7.36 -11.02
CA ALA A 396 18.16 -7.84 -9.66
C ALA A 396 18.71 -9.28 -9.64
N ALA A 397 18.15 -10.17 -10.46
CA ALA A 397 18.65 -11.52 -10.67
C ALA A 397 20.09 -11.55 -11.23
N TYR A 398 20.41 -10.68 -12.19
CA TYR A 398 21.77 -10.49 -12.71
C TYR A 398 22.75 -10.05 -11.61
N TYR A 399 22.42 -9.05 -10.79
CA TYR A 399 23.29 -8.62 -9.68
C TYR A 399 23.45 -9.65 -8.57
N ASN A 400 22.49 -10.58 -8.44
CA ASN A 400 22.58 -11.72 -7.52
C ASN A 400 23.29 -12.94 -8.14
N GLY A 401 23.56 -12.93 -9.45
CA GLY A 401 24.22 -14.03 -10.17
C GLY A 401 23.30 -15.21 -10.53
N GLU A 402 21.98 -14.99 -10.64
CA GLU A 402 20.98 -16.04 -10.90
C GLU A 402 20.91 -16.47 -12.38
N VAL A 403 22.03 -16.98 -12.91
CA VAL A 403 22.22 -17.37 -14.31
C VAL A 403 21.14 -18.32 -14.81
N GLU A 404 20.89 -19.43 -14.10
CA GLU A 404 19.91 -20.46 -14.48
C GLU A 404 18.49 -19.89 -14.62
N ARG A 405 18.12 -18.96 -13.73
CA ARG A 405 16.81 -18.31 -13.74
C ARG A 405 16.67 -17.39 -14.95
N LEU A 406 17.71 -16.64 -15.30
CA LEU A 406 17.72 -15.80 -16.50
C LEU A 406 17.67 -16.66 -17.78
N ILE A 407 18.39 -17.79 -17.83
CA ILE A 407 18.35 -18.72 -18.98
C ILE A 407 16.92 -19.20 -19.22
N LYS A 408 16.27 -19.72 -18.17
CA LYS A 408 14.88 -20.20 -18.26
C LYS A 408 13.91 -19.12 -18.76
N VAL A 409 14.12 -17.86 -18.39
CA VAL A 409 13.26 -16.74 -18.81
C VAL A 409 13.45 -16.36 -20.29
N VAL A 410 14.65 -16.55 -20.84
CA VAL A 410 14.89 -16.44 -22.29
C VAL A 410 14.21 -17.59 -23.03
N GLU A 411 14.34 -18.82 -22.51
CA GLU A 411 13.78 -20.05 -23.12
C GLU A 411 12.24 -20.07 -23.11
N ASP A 412 11.60 -19.71 -22.00
CA ASP A 412 10.14 -19.83 -21.84
C ASP A 412 9.34 -18.73 -22.59
N ASN A 413 9.91 -17.53 -22.82
CA ASN A 413 9.14 -16.34 -23.22
C ASN A 413 9.88 -15.32 -24.13
N GLU A 414 10.99 -15.69 -24.78
CA GLU A 414 11.78 -14.82 -25.68
C GLU A 414 12.12 -13.43 -25.08
N LYS A 415 12.44 -13.36 -23.78
CA LYS A 415 12.72 -12.09 -23.10
C LYS A 415 14.08 -11.50 -23.52
N PRO A 416 14.10 -10.40 -24.30
CA PRO A 416 15.35 -9.91 -24.89
C PRO A 416 16.26 -9.24 -23.86
N PHE A 417 15.70 -8.73 -22.77
CA PHE A 417 16.47 -8.09 -21.71
C PHE A 417 17.28 -9.10 -20.88
N ALA A 418 16.67 -10.21 -20.46
CA ALA A 418 17.38 -11.34 -19.87
C ALA A 418 18.47 -11.90 -20.79
N ALA A 419 18.22 -11.96 -22.11
CA ALA A 419 19.23 -12.35 -23.09
C ALA A 419 20.39 -11.34 -23.16
N TYR A 420 20.11 -10.03 -23.13
CA TYR A 420 21.17 -9.01 -23.04
C TYR A 420 22.03 -9.17 -21.78
N LEU A 421 21.41 -9.41 -20.62
CA LEU A 421 22.11 -9.62 -19.35
C LEU A 421 22.98 -10.88 -19.37
N LEU A 422 22.46 -12.02 -19.83
CA LEU A 422 23.25 -13.25 -20.01
C LEU A 422 24.39 -13.05 -21.02
N GLY A 423 24.10 -12.34 -22.11
CA GLY A 423 25.08 -11.95 -23.12
C GLY A 423 26.26 -11.21 -22.50
N ARG A 424 25.99 -10.23 -21.64
CA ARG A 424 27.00 -9.51 -20.85
C ARG A 424 27.73 -10.40 -19.86
N MET A 425 27.03 -11.25 -19.11
CA MET A 425 27.65 -12.17 -18.14
C MET A 425 28.70 -13.07 -18.81
N TYR A 426 28.34 -13.73 -19.91
CA TYR A 426 29.27 -14.57 -20.67
C TYR A 426 30.35 -13.78 -21.42
N TRP A 427 30.10 -12.51 -21.76
CA TRP A 427 31.08 -11.64 -22.42
C TRP A 427 32.19 -11.19 -21.46
N PHE A 428 31.81 -10.64 -20.31
CA PHE A 428 32.73 -10.10 -19.32
C PHE A 428 33.25 -11.13 -18.32
N GLY A 429 32.60 -12.30 -18.21
CA GLY A 429 32.91 -13.30 -17.19
C GLY A 429 32.35 -12.90 -15.81
N GLU A 430 31.20 -12.23 -15.80
CA GLU A 430 30.52 -11.80 -14.58
C GLU A 430 29.71 -12.99 -14.05
N PHE A 431 30.11 -13.52 -12.89
CA PHE A 431 29.51 -14.71 -12.23
C PHE A 431 29.64 -16.06 -12.99
N VAL A 432 30.05 -16.04 -14.26
CA VAL A 432 30.25 -17.22 -15.13
C VAL A 432 31.63 -17.20 -15.79
N GLU A 433 32.07 -18.35 -16.30
CA GLU A 433 33.23 -18.38 -17.19
C GLU A 433 32.94 -17.65 -18.52
N LYS A 434 33.96 -16.95 -19.04
CA LYS A 434 33.85 -16.23 -20.32
C LYS A 434 33.55 -17.21 -21.46
N ASN A 435 32.43 -17.02 -22.14
CA ASN A 435 32.02 -17.85 -23.27
C ASN A 435 31.55 -16.99 -24.44
N LYS A 436 32.46 -16.71 -25.38
CA LYS A 436 32.18 -15.89 -26.58
C LYS A 436 30.98 -16.39 -27.38
N ARG A 437 30.80 -17.71 -27.53
CA ARG A 437 29.71 -18.29 -28.35
C ARG A 437 28.35 -18.07 -27.70
N LEU A 438 28.24 -18.30 -26.39
CA LEU A 438 27.01 -18.02 -25.64
C LEU A 438 26.73 -16.51 -25.56
N ALA A 439 27.76 -15.70 -25.33
CA ALA A 439 27.64 -14.24 -25.33
C ALA A 439 27.08 -13.72 -26.66
N GLU A 440 27.68 -14.10 -27.79
CA GLU A 440 27.21 -13.71 -29.13
C GLU A 440 25.80 -14.24 -29.43
N TYR A 441 25.45 -15.45 -28.98
CA TYR A 441 24.12 -16.02 -29.14
C TYR A 441 23.05 -15.19 -28.41
N TYR A 442 23.21 -14.96 -27.11
CA TYR A 442 22.22 -14.21 -26.31
C TYR A 442 22.16 -12.72 -26.70
N LEU A 443 23.30 -12.08 -27.01
CA LEU A 443 23.30 -10.71 -27.52
C LEU A 443 22.61 -10.59 -28.89
N GLN A 444 22.69 -11.60 -29.76
CA GLN A 444 21.96 -11.60 -31.04
C GLN A 444 20.44 -11.72 -30.87
N ILE A 445 19.96 -12.42 -29.83
CA ILE A 445 18.54 -12.45 -29.47
C ILE A 445 18.10 -11.04 -29.05
N ALA A 446 18.85 -10.41 -28.14
CA ALA A 446 18.56 -9.05 -27.67
C ALA A 446 18.59 -8.00 -28.80
N ALA A 447 19.63 -8.02 -29.63
CA ALA A 447 19.86 -7.06 -30.72
C ALA A 447 18.82 -7.11 -31.85
N LYS A 448 18.13 -8.25 -32.03
CA LYS A 448 17.06 -8.41 -33.03
C LYS A 448 15.68 -8.02 -32.49
N SER A 449 15.56 -7.70 -31.21
CA SER A 449 14.29 -7.37 -30.57
C SER A 449 13.91 -5.90 -30.75
N ALA A 450 12.64 -5.57 -30.49
CA ALA A 450 12.16 -4.20 -30.39
C ALA A 450 12.42 -3.56 -29.00
N HIS A 451 13.28 -4.17 -28.17
CA HIS A 451 13.54 -3.72 -26.81
C HIS A 451 14.56 -2.58 -26.75
N LEU A 452 14.50 -1.75 -25.71
CA LEU A 452 15.43 -0.64 -25.51
C LEU A 452 16.90 -1.09 -25.44
N CYS A 453 17.17 -2.31 -24.94
CA CYS A 453 18.52 -2.88 -24.90
C CYS A 453 19.05 -3.42 -26.24
N ALA A 454 18.27 -3.36 -27.33
CA ALA A 454 18.69 -3.89 -28.63
C ALA A 454 19.86 -3.08 -29.23
N GLU A 455 19.89 -1.77 -28.97
CA GLU A 455 21.00 -0.91 -29.38
C GLU A 455 22.28 -1.24 -28.59
N ASP A 456 22.20 -1.27 -27.25
CA ASP A 456 23.32 -1.67 -26.37
C ASP A 456 23.89 -3.05 -26.76
N ALA A 457 23.02 -4.04 -27.01
CA ALA A 457 23.40 -5.37 -27.44
C ALA A 457 24.10 -5.34 -28.81
N SER A 458 23.65 -4.50 -29.73
CA SER A 458 24.27 -4.30 -31.05
C SER A 458 25.64 -3.63 -30.95
N GLN A 459 25.79 -2.60 -30.10
CA GLN A 459 27.06 -1.94 -29.83
C GLN A 459 28.08 -2.89 -29.18
N LEU A 460 27.61 -3.76 -28.25
CA LEU A 460 28.47 -4.78 -27.65
C LEU A 460 28.89 -5.86 -28.67
N LEU A 461 27.98 -6.28 -29.56
CA LEU A 461 28.30 -7.17 -30.69
C LEU A 461 29.24 -6.54 -31.74
N GLN A 462 29.20 -5.22 -31.92
CA GLN A 462 30.11 -4.54 -32.85
C GLN A 462 31.50 -4.38 -32.24
N SER A 463 31.61 -3.85 -31.02
CA SER A 463 32.89 -3.73 -30.30
C SER A 463 33.57 -5.09 -30.10
N ALA A 464 32.78 -6.16 -29.89
CA ALA A 464 33.24 -7.54 -29.96
C ALA A 464 34.00 -7.85 -31.26
N ARG A 465 33.35 -7.65 -32.41
CA ARG A 465 33.92 -7.94 -33.74
C ARG A 465 35.17 -7.12 -34.01
N GLU A 466 35.17 -5.84 -33.65
CA GLU A 466 36.31 -4.94 -33.86
C GLU A 466 37.52 -5.30 -33.00
N TYR A 467 37.32 -5.67 -31.73
CA TYR A 467 38.39 -6.15 -30.86
C TYR A 467 39.02 -7.44 -31.41
N TRP A 468 38.20 -8.41 -31.81
CA TRP A 468 38.69 -9.69 -32.32
C TRP A 468 39.43 -9.56 -33.66
N ASN A 469 38.94 -8.73 -34.58
CA ASN A 469 39.64 -8.45 -35.84
C ASN A 469 41.02 -7.81 -35.60
N ARG A 470 41.18 -6.96 -34.58
CA ARG A 470 42.49 -6.42 -34.19
C ARG A 470 43.40 -7.50 -33.64
N THR A 471 42.94 -8.35 -32.72
CA THR A 471 43.78 -9.45 -32.20
C THR A 471 44.12 -10.51 -33.25
N GLU A 472 43.21 -10.84 -34.18
CA GLU A 472 43.54 -11.76 -35.28
C GLU A 472 44.56 -11.15 -36.24
N ASN A 473 44.48 -9.84 -36.53
CA ASN A 473 45.45 -9.19 -37.38
C ASN A 473 46.81 -9.04 -36.67
N GLN A 474 46.85 -8.70 -35.38
CA GLN A 474 48.10 -8.71 -34.61
C GLN A 474 48.74 -10.10 -34.58
N ILE A 475 47.97 -11.16 -34.34
CA ILE A 475 48.49 -12.54 -34.38
C ILE A 475 48.97 -12.91 -35.80
N LYS A 476 48.35 -12.40 -36.87
CA LYS A 476 48.81 -12.59 -38.26
C LYS A 476 49.95 -11.65 -38.70
N GLU A 477 50.29 -10.65 -37.89
CA GLU A 477 51.46 -9.77 -38.09
C GLU A 477 52.65 -10.19 -37.21
N GLU A 478 52.41 -10.96 -36.13
CA GLU A 478 53.43 -11.57 -35.26
C GLU A 478 53.88 -12.98 -35.72
N PHE A 479 53.22 -13.58 -36.72
CA PHE A 479 53.54 -14.87 -37.36
C PHE A 479 53.95 -14.70 -38.84
#